data_AF-A0A0U2YJM1-F1
#
_entry.id   AF-A0A0U2YJM1-F1
#
_cell.length_a   1.000
_cell.length_b   1.000
_cell.length_c   1.000
_cell.angle_alpha   90.00
_cell.angle_beta   90.00
_cell.angle_gamma   90.00
#
_symmetry.space_group_name_H-M   'P 1'
#
loop_
_entity.id
_entity.type
_entity.pdbx_description
1 polymer ?
#
loop_
_entity_poly.entity_id
_entity_poly.type
_entity_poly.pdbx_seq_one_letter_code
_entity_poly.pdbx_strand_id
1 'polypeptide(L)'
;MNNLVREKLSEIIGRHGRSLAENPQRCEALLRDYCPQYKREINVLVEALKERVGTDLMNSSPAMPGLVLRAKLTSRLQDELGLSEEASKWAVDSWAMVLGVASVDEAERGSPEPFAPNRAKQSATIHNTASPADPDDPFSQGRSAPPLSSQPEEVLRQAPGEVP
;
A
#
# COMPACT_ATOMS: atom_id res chain seq x y z
N MET A 1 16.44 2.81 -16.16
CA MET A 1 15.24 1.99 -16.39
C MET A 1 13.99 2.71 -15.89
N ASN A 2 12.82 2.39 -16.44
CA ASN A 2 11.57 3.14 -16.18
C ASN A 2 10.91 2.77 -14.84
N ASN A 3 10.66 3.78 -14.01
CA ASN A 3 10.00 3.61 -12.70
C ASN A 3 8.51 3.23 -12.83
N LEU A 4 7.84 3.66 -13.91
CA LEU A 4 6.44 3.34 -14.19
C LEU A 4 6.17 1.82 -14.22
N VAL A 5 7.13 1.04 -14.73
CA VAL A 5 7.01 -0.43 -14.79
C VAL A 5 7.07 -1.03 -13.39
N ARG A 6 7.92 -0.48 -12.52
CA ARG A 6 8.02 -0.89 -11.11
C ARG A 6 6.76 -0.52 -10.33
N GLU A 7 6.22 0.67 -10.55
CA GLU A 7 4.95 1.09 -9.94
C GLU A 7 3.81 0.17 -10.36
N LYS A 8 3.74 -0.17 -11.66
CA LYS A 8 2.75 -1.12 -12.16
C LYS A 8 2.96 -2.54 -11.66
N LEU A 9 4.20 -2.99 -11.52
CA LEU A 9 4.50 -4.25 -10.87
C LEU A 9 3.94 -4.28 -9.44
N SER A 10 4.16 -3.21 -8.66
CA SER A 10 3.62 -3.08 -7.30
C SER A 10 2.09 -3.17 -7.28
N GLU A 11 1.41 -2.44 -8.18
CA GLU A 11 -0.05 -2.48 -8.33
C GLU A 11 -0.56 -3.89 -8.68
N ILE A 12 0.11 -4.59 -9.60
CA ILE A 12 -0.24 -5.95 -10.02
C ILE A 12 -0.06 -6.94 -8.87
N ILE A 13 1.08 -6.89 -8.16
CA ILE A 13 1.37 -7.75 -7.01
C ILE A 13 0.39 -7.47 -5.86
N GLY A 14 0.05 -6.21 -5.61
CA GLY A 14 -0.96 -5.85 -4.60
C GLY A 14 -2.37 -6.39 -4.92
N ARG A 15 -2.74 -6.48 -6.20
CA ARG A 15 -4.06 -7.00 -6.64
C ARG A 15 -4.13 -8.51 -6.74
N HIS A 16 -3.08 -9.16 -7.23
CA HIS A 16 -3.07 -10.59 -7.54
C HIS A 16 -2.30 -11.44 -6.51
N GLY A 17 -1.54 -10.80 -5.63
CA GLY A 17 -0.73 -11.44 -4.60
C GLY A 17 0.67 -11.86 -5.06
N ARG A 18 1.46 -12.32 -4.08
CA ARG A 18 2.87 -12.74 -4.26
C ARG A 18 3.07 -14.00 -5.10
N SER A 19 2.02 -14.80 -5.35
CA SER A 19 2.09 -16.00 -6.21
C SER A 19 2.52 -15.69 -7.64
N LEU A 20 2.39 -14.44 -8.06
CA LEU A 20 2.93 -13.93 -9.32
C LEU A 20 4.47 -13.98 -9.37
N ALA A 21 5.16 -13.86 -8.24
CA ALA A 21 6.62 -14.00 -8.16
C ALA A 21 7.11 -15.45 -8.36
N GLU A 22 6.20 -16.41 -8.51
CA GLU A 22 6.50 -17.81 -8.82
C GLU A 22 6.08 -18.17 -10.26
N ASN A 23 5.34 -17.29 -10.94
CA ASN A 23 4.73 -17.55 -12.24
C ASN A 23 5.19 -16.51 -13.29
N PRO A 24 6.38 -16.69 -13.90
CA PRO A 24 6.94 -15.72 -14.86
C PRO A 24 6.02 -15.44 -16.05
N GLN A 25 5.38 -16.47 -16.62
CA GLN A 25 4.47 -16.30 -17.76
C GLN A 25 3.23 -15.46 -17.43
N ARG A 26 2.66 -15.66 -16.23
CA ARG A 26 1.48 -14.91 -15.77
C ARG A 26 1.84 -13.45 -15.48
N CYS A 27 2.99 -13.22 -14.86
CA CYS A 27 3.55 -11.89 -14.66
C CYS A 27 3.77 -11.16 -15.99
N GLU A 28 4.40 -11.82 -16.96
CA GLU A 28 4.67 -11.25 -18.28
C GLU A 28 3.39 -10.82 -18.98
N ALA A 29 2.38 -11.68 -19.00
CA ALA A 29 1.09 -11.39 -19.63
C ALA A 29 0.42 -10.15 -19.01
N LEU A 30 0.38 -10.07 -17.67
CA LEU A 30 -0.20 -8.92 -16.97
C LEU A 30 0.59 -7.64 -17.25
N LEU A 31 1.92 -7.68 -17.12
CA LEU A 31 2.75 -6.50 -17.39
C LEU A 31 2.61 -6.01 -18.84
N ARG A 32 2.47 -6.91 -19.81
CA ARG A 32 2.22 -6.54 -21.21
C ARG A 32 0.85 -5.94 -21.44
N ASP A 33 -0.15 -6.33 -20.67
CA ASP A 33 -1.51 -5.77 -20.75
C ASP A 33 -1.53 -4.32 -20.26
N TYR A 34 -0.87 -4.02 -19.14
CA TYR A 34 -0.81 -2.66 -18.58
C TYR A 34 0.22 -1.74 -19.25
N CYS A 35 1.36 -2.28 -19.69
CA CYS A 35 2.55 -1.51 -20.08
C CYS A 35 3.25 -2.04 -21.35
N PRO A 36 2.55 -2.20 -22.50
CA PRO A 36 3.11 -2.85 -23.69
C PRO A 36 4.32 -2.14 -24.31
N GLN A 37 4.52 -0.85 -24.01
CA GLN A 37 5.62 -0.04 -24.52
C GLN A 37 6.97 -0.32 -23.85
N TYR A 38 6.99 -0.88 -22.64
CA TYR A 38 8.20 -1.11 -21.85
C TYR A 38 8.73 -2.55 -21.97
N LYS A 39 8.84 -3.05 -23.20
CA LYS A 39 9.19 -4.46 -23.47
C LYS A 39 10.54 -4.88 -22.86
N ARG A 40 11.53 -3.98 -22.84
CA ARG A 40 12.86 -4.24 -22.28
C ARG A 40 12.77 -4.46 -20.78
N GLU A 41 12.13 -3.55 -20.07
CA GLU A 41 11.93 -3.65 -18.62
C GLU A 41 11.11 -4.87 -18.24
N ILE A 42 10.03 -5.16 -18.98
CA ILE A 42 9.21 -6.35 -18.76
C ILE A 42 10.05 -7.62 -18.90
N ASN A 43 10.81 -7.74 -19.99
CA ASN A 43 11.69 -8.89 -20.18
C ASN A 43 12.67 -9.04 -19.02
N VAL A 44 13.35 -7.97 -18.61
CA VAL A 44 14.31 -8.06 -17.49
C VAL A 44 13.66 -8.52 -16.17
N LEU A 45 12.45 -8.04 -15.85
CA LEU A 45 11.72 -8.51 -14.67
C LEU A 45 11.31 -9.99 -14.77
N VAL A 46 10.90 -10.43 -15.95
CA VAL A 46 10.46 -11.81 -16.21
C VAL A 46 11.64 -12.77 -16.23
N GLU A 47 12.77 -12.40 -16.83
CA GLU A 47 13.99 -13.20 -16.78
C GLU A 47 14.50 -13.36 -15.35
N ALA A 48 14.38 -12.32 -14.51
CA ALA A 48 14.68 -12.43 -13.09
C ALA A 48 13.78 -13.45 -12.37
N LEU A 49 12.49 -13.53 -12.72
CA LEU A 49 11.60 -14.55 -12.18
C LEU A 49 11.98 -15.97 -12.63
N LYS A 50 12.41 -16.13 -13.88
CA LYS A 50 12.89 -17.43 -14.39
C LYS A 50 14.13 -17.91 -13.61
N GLU A 51 15.00 -16.98 -13.24
CA GLU A 51 16.16 -17.21 -12.36
C GLU A 51 15.83 -17.42 -10.88
N ARG A 52 14.54 -17.51 -10.55
CA ARG A 52 14.00 -17.68 -9.18
C ARG A 52 14.36 -16.54 -8.24
N VAL A 53 14.64 -15.35 -8.75
CA VAL A 53 14.95 -14.15 -7.93
C VAL A 53 13.78 -13.85 -6.97
N GLY A 54 12.54 -13.94 -7.45
CA GLY A 54 11.35 -13.72 -6.61
C GLY A 54 11.26 -14.73 -5.45
N THR A 55 11.46 -16.01 -5.74
CA THR A 55 11.46 -17.08 -4.73
C THR A 55 12.60 -16.94 -3.74
N ASP A 56 13.80 -16.60 -4.19
CA ASP A 56 14.99 -16.45 -3.33
C ASP A 56 14.85 -15.24 -2.39
N LEU A 57 14.28 -14.13 -2.88
CA LEU A 57 13.94 -12.98 -2.06
C LEU A 57 12.87 -13.31 -1.00
N MET A 58 11.84 -14.09 -1.34
CA MET A 58 10.83 -14.51 -0.36
C MET A 58 11.37 -15.51 0.68
N ASN A 59 12.36 -16.32 0.31
CA ASN A 59 13.03 -17.27 1.20
C ASN A 59 14.26 -16.66 1.89
N SER A 60 14.39 -15.32 1.88
CA SER A 60 15.52 -14.65 2.52
C SER A 60 15.60 -15.07 3.99
N SER A 61 16.69 -15.74 4.36
CA SER A 61 16.93 -16.15 5.74
C SER A 61 17.38 -14.94 6.56
N PRO A 62 16.96 -14.79 7.83
CA PRO A 62 17.45 -13.72 8.70
C PRO A 62 18.97 -13.77 8.93
N ALA A 63 19.61 -14.92 8.64
CA ALA A 63 21.06 -15.08 8.72
C ALA A 63 21.81 -14.38 7.57
N MET A 64 21.13 -14.03 6.47
CA MET A 64 21.76 -13.38 5.31
C MET A 64 21.26 -11.94 5.17
N PRO A 65 22.15 -10.93 5.26
CA PRO A 65 21.75 -9.55 5.04
C PRO A 65 21.15 -9.37 3.64
N GLY A 66 19.99 -8.72 3.56
CA GLY A 66 19.28 -8.51 2.29
C GLY A 66 20.15 -7.85 1.22
N LEU A 67 21.11 -7.00 1.60
CA LEU A 67 22.07 -6.40 0.67
C LEU A 67 22.97 -7.44 -0.02
N VAL A 68 23.45 -8.43 0.73
CA VAL A 68 24.32 -9.51 0.21
C VAL A 68 23.53 -10.43 -0.70
N LEU A 69 22.29 -10.77 -0.33
CA LEU A 69 21.38 -11.55 -1.16
C LEU A 69 21.13 -10.86 -2.50
N ARG A 70 20.82 -9.55 -2.46
CA ARG A 70 20.59 -8.74 -3.66
C ARG A 70 21.82 -8.68 -4.56
N ALA A 71 23.02 -8.50 -3.99
CA ALA A 71 24.26 -8.49 -4.75
C ALA A 71 24.52 -9.85 -5.43
N LYS A 72 24.31 -10.95 -4.71
CA LYS A 72 24.45 -12.31 -5.26
C LYS A 72 23.48 -12.58 -6.41
N LEU A 73 22.22 -12.18 -6.25
CA LEU A 73 21.20 -12.30 -7.31
C LEU A 73 21.53 -11.42 -8.51
N THR A 74 22.06 -10.22 -8.26
CA THR A 74 22.51 -9.30 -9.32
C THR A 74 23.68 -9.87 -10.12
N SER A 75 24.66 -10.50 -9.48
CA SER A 75 25.74 -11.20 -10.21
C SER A 75 25.24 -12.40 -11.01
N ARG A 76 24.31 -13.19 -10.45
CA ARG A 76 23.72 -14.34 -11.18
C ARG A 76 23.00 -13.91 -12.46
N LEU A 77 22.21 -12.85 -12.40
CA LEU A 77 21.54 -12.29 -13.58
C LEU A 77 22.53 -11.83 -14.66
N GLN A 78 23.67 -11.29 -14.26
CA GLN A 78 24.71 -10.90 -15.22
C GLN A 78 25.39 -12.10 -15.86
N ASP A 79 25.71 -13.13 -15.07
CA ASP A 79 26.42 -14.32 -15.52
C ASP A 79 25.54 -15.23 -16.39
N GLU A 80 24.32 -15.53 -15.94
CA GLU A 80 23.42 -16.49 -16.60
C GLU A 80 22.68 -15.88 -17.80
N LEU A 81 22.29 -14.61 -17.71
CA LEU A 81 21.46 -13.95 -18.75
C LEU A 81 22.23 -12.93 -19.58
N GLY A 82 23.49 -12.63 -19.24
CA GLY A 82 24.28 -11.59 -19.90
C GLY A 82 23.69 -10.19 -19.75
N LEU A 83 22.87 -9.95 -18.72
CA LEU A 83 22.28 -8.63 -18.46
C LEU A 83 23.34 -7.65 -17.99
N SER A 84 23.14 -6.35 -18.26
CA SER A 84 24.01 -5.32 -17.67
C SER A 84 23.84 -5.28 -16.15
N GLU A 85 24.86 -4.82 -15.45
CA GLU A 85 24.80 -4.62 -13.99
C GLU A 85 23.60 -3.75 -13.61
N GLU A 86 23.39 -2.65 -14.33
CA GLU A 86 22.28 -1.73 -14.12
C GLU A 86 20.92 -2.42 -14.26
N ALA A 87 20.77 -3.26 -15.27
CA ALA A 87 19.54 -4.00 -15.53
C ALA A 87 19.27 -5.06 -14.45
N SER A 88 20.31 -5.79 -14.09
CA SER A 88 20.28 -6.83 -13.07
C SER A 88 19.93 -6.25 -11.70
N LYS A 89 20.63 -5.19 -11.31
CA LYS A 89 20.40 -4.50 -10.04
C LYS A 89 18.99 -3.93 -9.97
N TRP A 90 18.53 -3.29 -11.05
CA TRP A 90 17.19 -2.74 -11.11
C TRP A 90 16.11 -3.82 -11.01
N ALA A 91 16.29 -4.99 -11.62
CA ALA A 91 15.35 -6.10 -11.53
C ALA A 91 15.19 -6.60 -10.10
N VAL A 92 16.32 -6.92 -9.46
CA VAL A 92 16.36 -7.43 -8.08
C VAL A 92 15.76 -6.41 -7.11
N ASP A 93 16.11 -5.14 -7.27
CA ASP A 93 15.62 -4.08 -6.40
C ASP A 93 14.12 -3.83 -6.58
N SER A 94 13.61 -3.91 -7.82
CA SER A 94 12.17 -3.82 -8.10
C SER A 94 11.39 -4.94 -7.43
N TRP A 95 11.88 -6.18 -7.53
CA TRP A 95 11.26 -7.33 -6.87
C TRP A 95 11.30 -7.23 -5.35
N ALA A 96 12.42 -6.82 -4.80
CA ALA A 96 12.57 -6.72 -3.35
C ALA A 96 11.72 -5.60 -2.74
N MET A 97 11.45 -4.53 -3.50
CA MET A 97 10.54 -3.46 -3.11
C MET A 97 9.08 -3.94 -3.07
N VAL A 98 8.62 -4.64 -4.12
CA VAL A 98 7.21 -5.11 -4.20
C VAL A 98 6.91 -6.29 -3.27
N LEU A 99 7.92 -7.10 -2.93
CA LEU A 99 7.79 -8.22 -2.00
C LEU A 99 7.93 -7.79 -0.54
N GLY A 100 8.24 -6.52 -0.25
CA GLY A 100 8.38 -6.01 1.11
C GLY A 100 9.64 -6.49 1.84
N VAL A 101 10.62 -7.08 1.13
CA VAL A 101 11.89 -7.59 1.71
C VAL A 101 12.91 -6.45 1.93
N ALA A 102 12.47 -5.19 1.85
CA ALA A 102 13.29 -4.00 2.09
C ALA A 102 13.26 -3.53 3.55
N SER A 103 12.32 -4.02 4.36
CA SER A 103 12.18 -3.60 5.76
C SER A 103 11.87 -4.82 6.60
N VAL A 104 12.92 -5.37 7.21
CA VAL A 104 12.76 -6.18 8.42
C VAL A 104 12.41 -5.20 9.52
N ASP A 105 11.11 -4.94 9.69
CA ASP A 105 10.52 -4.62 10.98
C ASP A 105 8.99 -4.75 10.87
N GLU A 106 8.43 -5.59 11.74
CA GLU A 106 7.01 -5.72 12.09
C GLU A 106 6.02 -6.20 11.01
N ALA A 107 5.54 -7.44 11.09
CA ALA A 107 4.47 -7.92 11.98
C ALA A 107 3.20 -8.12 11.14
N GLU A 108 2.99 -9.38 10.75
CA GLU A 108 1.70 -10.07 10.57
C GLU A 108 1.90 -11.18 9.53
N ARG A 109 2.44 -12.32 9.99
CA ARG A 109 2.11 -13.60 9.39
C ARG A 109 0.64 -13.89 9.70
N GLY A 110 -0.28 -13.30 8.95
CA GLY A 110 -1.71 -13.49 9.17
C GLY A 110 -2.54 -12.97 8.00
N SER A 111 -2.97 -13.88 7.13
CA SER A 111 -4.09 -13.74 6.18
C SER A 111 -4.02 -12.69 5.06
N PRO A 112 -4.15 -13.08 3.78
CA PRO A 112 -4.44 -12.12 2.71
C PRO A 112 -5.92 -11.71 2.79
N GLU A 113 -6.23 -10.60 3.46
CA GLU A 113 -7.45 -9.86 3.12
C GLU A 113 -7.25 -9.13 1.78
N PRO A 114 -8.19 -9.25 0.84
CA PRO A 114 -8.07 -8.62 -0.47
C PRO A 114 -8.24 -7.10 -0.31
N PHE A 115 -7.14 -6.38 -0.52
CA PHE A 115 -7.15 -4.93 -0.66
C PHE A 115 -8.04 -4.54 -1.85
N ALA A 116 -9.28 -4.17 -1.54
CA ALA A 116 -10.15 -3.47 -2.47
C ALA A 116 -9.52 -2.09 -2.79
N PRO A 117 -9.38 -1.71 -4.07
CA PRO A 117 -8.93 -0.37 -4.40
C PRO A 117 -10.07 0.60 -4.05
N ASN A 118 -9.90 1.36 -2.97
CA ASN A 118 -10.78 2.48 -2.64
C ASN A 118 -10.55 3.61 -3.66
N ARG A 119 -11.16 3.46 -4.84
CA ARG A 119 -11.25 4.49 -5.86
C ARG A 119 -12.66 5.05 -5.85
N ALA A 120 -12.74 6.30 -5.43
CA ALA A 120 -13.81 7.26 -5.65
C ALA A 120 -15.12 7.04 -4.87
N LYS A 121 -15.31 7.89 -3.86
CA LYS A 121 -16.50 8.75 -3.74
C LYS A 121 -16.14 10.00 -2.92
N GLN A 122 -15.45 10.93 -3.57
CA GLN A 122 -15.73 12.34 -3.31
C GLN A 122 -17.09 12.61 -3.96
N SER A 123 -18.12 12.74 -3.15
CA SER A 123 -19.35 13.42 -3.54
C SER A 123 -19.92 14.00 -2.26
N ALA A 124 -19.87 15.32 -2.20
CA ALA A 124 -20.63 16.11 -1.28
C ALA A 124 -22.11 15.68 -1.33
N THR A 125 -22.72 15.47 -0.17
CA THR A 125 -24.15 15.72 0.08
C THR A 125 -24.36 15.67 1.60
N ILE A 126 -24.24 16.85 2.21
CA ILE A 126 -25.14 17.37 3.26
C ILE A 126 -26.43 16.55 3.42
N HIS A 127 -26.62 15.94 4.58
CA HIS A 127 -27.95 15.82 5.19
C HIS A 127 -27.85 15.98 6.71
N ASN A 128 -28.14 17.20 7.16
CA ASN A 128 -28.76 17.44 8.45
C ASN A 128 -30.20 16.92 8.37
N THR A 129 -30.68 16.20 9.39
CA THR A 129 -31.98 16.37 10.09
C THR A 129 -32.42 15.05 10.75
N ALA A 130 -32.35 15.06 12.08
CA ALA A 130 -33.39 14.65 13.03
C ALA A 130 -34.37 13.50 12.71
N SER A 131 -34.51 12.67 13.76
CA SER A 131 -35.72 11.94 14.16
C SER A 131 -35.97 10.57 13.52
N PRO A 132 -36.20 9.57 14.38
CA PRO A 132 -37.53 8.97 14.40
C PRO A 132 -38.15 9.12 15.78
N ALA A 133 -39.34 9.73 15.81
CA ALA A 133 -40.28 9.62 16.89
C ALA A 133 -40.80 8.18 16.93
N ASP A 134 -40.69 7.53 18.09
CA ASP A 134 -41.59 6.44 18.47
C ASP A 134 -42.45 6.94 19.65
N PRO A 135 -43.78 6.79 19.60
CA PRO A 135 -44.71 7.33 20.57
C PRO A 135 -44.99 6.34 21.72
N ASP A 136 -45.39 6.91 22.85
CA ASP A 136 -46.13 6.26 23.94
C ASP A 136 -45.36 5.25 24.83
N ASP A 137 -44.87 5.71 25.99
CA ASP A 137 -45.29 5.11 27.27
C ASP A 137 -45.17 6.11 28.44
N PRO A 138 -46.22 6.29 29.26
CA PRO A 138 -46.32 7.36 30.26
C PRO A 138 -45.97 6.90 31.69
N PHE A 139 -45.55 7.86 32.51
CA PHE A 139 -45.39 7.82 33.98
C PHE A 139 -44.15 7.09 34.57
N SER A 140 -43.21 7.88 35.13
CA SER A 140 -43.04 8.02 36.60
C SER A 140 -41.65 8.57 37.00
N GLN A 141 -41.57 9.90 37.08
CA GLN A 141 -41.15 10.70 38.23
C GLN A 141 -40.29 10.02 39.33
N GLY A 142 -39.05 10.51 39.57
CA GLY A 142 -38.31 10.14 40.78
C GLY A 142 -36.85 10.61 40.94
N ARG A 143 -36.68 11.91 41.29
CA ARG A 143 -35.67 12.49 42.21
C ARG A 143 -34.14 12.38 41.97
N SER A 144 -33.52 13.56 41.93
CA SER A 144 -32.30 14.03 42.67
C SER A 144 -30.96 13.35 42.38
N ALA A 145 -29.79 13.98 42.24
CA ALA A 145 -29.26 15.36 42.36
C ALA A 145 -27.84 15.37 41.67
N PRO A 146 -27.19 16.53 41.42
CA PRO A 146 -25.96 16.65 40.61
C PRO A 146 -24.67 16.59 41.45
N PRO A 147 -23.46 16.67 40.82
CA PRO A 147 -22.80 17.98 40.81
C PRO A 147 -21.95 18.33 39.58
N LEU A 148 -21.91 19.65 39.35
CA LEU A 148 -20.86 20.53 38.81
C LEU A 148 -19.67 19.89 38.07
N SER A 149 -19.57 20.14 36.76
CA SER A 149 -18.49 20.96 36.18
C SER A 149 -18.71 21.15 34.69
N SER A 150 -19.22 22.31 34.30
CA SER A 150 -19.17 22.81 32.92
C SER A 150 -19.27 24.33 33.02
N GLN A 151 -18.13 25.00 32.88
CA GLN A 151 -18.11 26.41 32.52
C GLN A 151 -18.21 26.49 30.99
N PRO A 152 -19.20 27.20 30.43
CA PRO A 152 -19.23 27.56 29.03
C PRO A 152 -18.57 28.93 28.80
N GLU A 153 -17.89 29.03 27.65
CA GLU A 153 -17.99 30.08 26.62
C GLU A 153 -18.30 31.51 27.09
N GLU A 154 -17.37 32.43 26.90
CA GLU A 154 -17.16 33.18 25.66
C GLU A 154 -18.05 34.44 25.56
N VAL A 155 -17.36 35.54 25.23
CA VAL A 155 -17.83 36.78 24.62
C VAL A 155 -18.89 37.60 25.35
N LEU A 156 -18.44 38.71 25.93
CA LEU A 156 -19.30 39.85 26.16
C LEU A 156 -18.58 41.17 25.86
N ARG A 157 -19.05 41.80 24.78
CA ARG A 157 -19.16 43.25 24.52
C ARG A 157 -17.88 44.00 24.13
N GLN A 158 -17.72 44.44 22.88
CA GLN A 158 -18.49 45.46 22.14
C GLN A 158 -18.25 46.88 22.69
N ALA A 159 -17.45 47.68 21.96
CA ALA A 159 -17.63 49.12 21.83
C ALA A 159 -16.90 49.66 20.58
N PRO A 160 -17.50 50.62 19.84
CA PRO A 160 -16.98 51.21 18.60
C PRO A 160 -16.36 52.63 18.80
N GLY A 161 -15.70 53.14 17.76
CA GLY A 161 -15.18 54.53 17.64
C GLY A 161 -13.67 54.60 17.90
N GLU A 162 -12.84 55.32 17.16
CA GLU A 162 -13.04 56.51 16.33
C GLU A 162 -11.82 56.63 15.37
N VAL A 163 -12.05 57.17 14.19
CA VAL A 163 -11.08 57.51 13.11
C VAL A 163 -10.42 58.87 13.40
N PRO A 164 -9.44 59.38 12.62
CA PRO A 164 -8.68 58.81 11.50
C PRO A 164 -7.16 58.65 11.76
#